data_AF-A0A967WN51-F1
#
_entry.id   AF-A0A967WN51-F1
#
_cell.length_a   1.000
_cell.length_b   1.000
_cell.length_c   1.000
_cell.angle_alpha   90.00
_cell.angle_beta   90.00
_cell.angle_gamma   90.00
#
_symmetry.space_group_name_H-M   'P 1'
#
loop_
_entity.id
_entity.type
_entity.pdbx_description
1 polymer ?
#
loop_
_entity_poly.entity_id
_entity_poly.type
_entity_poly.pdbx_seq_one_letter_code
_entity_poly.pdbx_strand_id
1 'polypeptide(L)'
;VPELIDFRTNVRFNPTMNVRSYSIPAQLGFITYQVTLAVAALGLARERELGTLEQLMVTPLRRFELTIGKGVPAIAIGSVNFAVMWLISLLVFQVPMNGSPLLLAALT
;
A
#
# COMPACT_ATOMS: atom_id res chain seq x y z
N VAL A 1 -48.57 -19.45 21.00
CA VAL A 1 -47.44 -20.06 20.28
C VAL A 1 -46.36 -19.01 20.22
N PRO A 2 -45.19 -19.18 20.85
CA PRO A 2 -44.17 -18.13 20.87
C PRO A 2 -43.60 -17.98 19.45
N GLU A 3 -43.54 -16.73 19.00
CA GLU A 3 -43.10 -16.33 17.67
C GLU A 3 -41.62 -16.72 17.50
N LEU A 4 -41.34 -17.65 16.59
CA LEU A 4 -39.96 -18.04 16.27
C LEU A 4 -39.25 -16.82 15.66
N ILE A 5 -38.22 -16.32 16.33
CA ILE A 5 -37.35 -15.27 15.81
C ILE A 5 -36.65 -15.82 14.55
N ASP A 6 -37.00 -15.27 13.38
CA ASP A 6 -36.38 -15.60 12.09
C ASP A 6 -35.00 -14.93 12.02
N PHE A 7 -33.94 -15.70 12.30
CA PHE A 7 -32.55 -15.24 12.19
C PHE A 7 -32.12 -15.13 10.72
N ARG A 8 -32.55 -14.06 10.04
CA ARG A 8 -32.05 -13.74 8.70
C ARG A 8 -30.79 -12.89 8.77
N THR A 9 -29.66 -13.48 8.41
CA THR A 9 -28.41 -12.75 8.21
C THR A 9 -28.53 -11.83 6.99
N ASN A 10 -28.51 -10.51 7.23
CA ASN A 10 -28.51 -9.51 6.17
C ASN A 10 -27.09 -8.96 5.97
N VAL A 11 -26.49 -9.24 4.81
CA VAL A 11 -25.15 -8.75 4.43
C VAL A 11 -25.28 -7.39 3.75
N ARG A 12 -24.96 -6.30 4.47
CA ARG A 12 -25.19 -4.92 4.00
C ARG A 12 -24.15 -4.39 3.00
N PHE A 13 -22.90 -4.86 3.07
CA PHE A 13 -21.77 -4.25 2.33
C PHE A 13 -21.38 -5.00 1.04
N ASN A 14 -21.87 -6.24 0.87
CA ASN A 14 -21.77 -7.00 -0.38
C ASN A 14 -22.92 -8.03 -0.49
N PRO A 15 -24.17 -7.58 -0.65
CA PRO A 15 -25.33 -8.49 -0.70
C PRO A 15 -25.24 -9.51 -1.83
N THR A 16 -24.60 -9.12 -2.93
CA THR A 16 -24.37 -9.95 -4.13
C THR A 16 -23.18 -10.90 -4.01
N MET A 17 -22.43 -10.86 -2.90
CA MET A 17 -21.19 -11.62 -2.69
C MET A 17 -20.23 -11.57 -3.90
N ASN A 18 -20.08 -10.40 -4.51
CA ASN A 18 -19.21 -10.23 -5.67
C ASN A 18 -17.75 -10.32 -5.24
N VAL A 19 -17.06 -11.33 -5.78
CA VAL A 19 -15.65 -11.61 -5.51
C VAL A 19 -14.73 -10.44 -5.89
N ARG A 20 -15.05 -9.78 -7.00
CA ARG A 20 -14.25 -8.71 -7.59
C ARG A 20 -14.08 -7.52 -6.64
N SER A 21 -15.11 -7.22 -5.85
CA SER A 21 -15.14 -6.05 -4.97
C SER A 21 -14.13 -6.13 -3.82
N TYR A 22 -13.67 -7.35 -3.45
CA TYR A 22 -12.66 -7.53 -2.41
C TYR A 22 -11.33 -8.03 -2.96
N SER A 23 -11.31 -8.88 -3.98
CA SER A 23 -10.08 -9.50 -4.47
C SER A 23 -9.19 -8.50 -5.20
N ILE A 24 -9.77 -7.65 -6.05
CA ILE A 24 -9.00 -6.70 -6.86
C ILE A 24 -8.29 -5.67 -5.99
N PRO A 25 -8.95 -4.97 -5.05
CA PRO A 25 -8.26 -4.03 -4.16
C PRO A 25 -7.17 -4.71 -3.33
N ALA A 26 -7.42 -5.93 -2.83
CA ALA A 26 -6.44 -6.69 -2.05
C ALA A 26 -5.18 -7.01 -2.88
N GLN A 27 -5.36 -7.48 -4.12
CA GLN A 27 -4.24 -7.82 -5.00
C GLN A 27 -3.43 -6.57 -5.38
N LEU A 28 -4.11 -5.45 -5.69
CA LEU A 28 -3.46 -4.18 -6.03
C LEU A 28 -2.67 -3.61 -4.85
N GLY A 29 -3.21 -3.72 -3.63
CA GLY A 29 -2.48 -3.36 -2.41
C GLY A 29 -1.23 -4.24 -2.22
N PHE A 30 -1.36 -5.55 -2.47
CA PHE A 30 -0.23 -6.47 -2.37
C PHE A 30 0.87 -6.19 -3.39
N ILE A 31 0.51 -5.90 -4.65
CA ILE A 31 1.46 -5.48 -5.69
C ILE A 31 2.15 -4.18 -5.26
N THR A 32 1.39 -3.22 -4.75
CA THR A 32 1.93 -1.94 -4.28
C THR A 32 2.99 -2.14 -3.20
N TYR A 33 2.68 -3.01 -2.22
CA TYR A 33 3.60 -3.39 -1.16
C TYR A 33 4.87 -4.04 -1.71
N GLN A 34 4.74 -5.04 -2.58
CA GLN A 34 5.88 -5.76 -3.15
C GLN A 34 6.83 -4.83 -3.93
N VAL A 35 6.28 -3.95 -4.77
CA VAL A 35 7.07 -3.01 -5.56
C VAL A 35 7.80 -2.02 -4.66
N THR A 36 7.10 -1.44 -3.67
CA THR A 36 7.71 -0.47 -2.74
C THR A 36 8.82 -1.13 -1.92
N LEU A 37 8.59 -2.35 -1.44
CA LEU A 37 9.58 -3.12 -0.72
C LEU A 37 10.80 -3.44 -1.60
N ALA A 38 10.59 -3.84 -2.85
CA ALA A 38 11.66 -4.14 -3.79
C ALA A 38 12.51 -2.90 -4.06
N VAL A 39 11.90 -1.74 -4.29
CA VAL A 39 12.60 -0.47 -4.49
C VAL A 39 13.45 -0.11 -3.26
N ALA A 40 12.88 -0.21 -2.07
CA ALA A 40 13.61 0.05 -0.83
C ALA A 40 14.79 -0.93 -0.63
N ALA A 41 14.56 -2.23 -0.86
CA ALA A 41 15.56 -3.27 -0.70
C ALA A 41 16.71 -3.13 -1.71
N LEU A 42 16.39 -2.86 -2.99
CA LEU A 42 17.40 -2.64 -4.02
C LEU A 42 18.22 -1.39 -3.75
N GLY A 43 17.59 -0.30 -3.27
CA GLY A 43 18.30 0.90 -2.85
C GLY A 43 19.34 0.57 -1.77
N LEU A 44 18.94 -0.17 -0.73
CA LEU A 44 19.85 -0.59 0.35
C LEU A 44 20.92 -1.57 -0.13
N ALA A 45 20.58 -2.53 -0.97
CA ALA A 45 21.51 -3.53 -1.50
C ALA A 45 22.60 -2.87 -2.35
N ARG A 46 22.22 -1.94 -3.23
CA ARG A 46 23.17 -1.21 -4.10
C ARG A 46 24.19 -0.42 -3.29
N GLU A 47 23.77 0.15 -2.17
CA GLU A 47 24.67 0.88 -1.26
C GLU A 47 25.62 -0.03 -0.48
N ARG A 48 25.17 -1.25 -0.13
CA ARG A 48 26.02 -2.30 0.44
C ARG A 48 27.09 -2.73 -0.57
N GLU A 49 26.71 -2.95 -1.83
CA GLU A 49 27.64 -3.34 -2.90
C GLU A 49 28.67 -2.26 -3.23
N LEU A 50 28.27 -0.99 -3.19
CA LEU A 50 29.17 0.14 -3.43
C LEU A 50 30.09 0.47 -2.23
N GLY A 51 29.98 -0.24 -1.10
CA GLY A 51 30.77 0.00 0.12
C GLY A 51 30.49 1.33 0.83
N THR A 52 29.58 2.16 0.30
CA THR A 52 29.24 3.48 0.86
C THR A 52 28.68 3.42 2.28
N LEU A 53 28.10 2.29 2.69
CA LEU A 53 27.59 2.12 4.05
C LEU A 53 28.70 2.05 5.10
N GLU A 54 29.88 1.52 4.75
CA GLU A 54 31.05 1.51 5.62
C GLU A 54 31.67 2.92 5.71
N GLN A 55 31.68 3.64 4.60
CA GLN A 55 32.16 5.03 4.55
C GLN A 55 31.26 6.00 5.33
N LEU A 56 29.93 5.77 5.31
CA LEU A 56 28.93 6.52 6.07
C LEU A 56 28.98 6.26 7.59
N MET A 57 29.49 5.10 8.03
CA MET A 57 29.69 4.82 9.45
C MET A 57 30.84 5.63 10.08
N VAL A 58 31.71 6.23 9.26
CA VAL A 58 32.85 7.06 9.69
C VAL A 58 32.49 8.56 9.68
N THR A 59 31.44 8.97 8.96
CA THR A 59 30.92 10.34 9.03
C THR A 59 30.13 10.59 10.33
N PRO A 60 30.17 11.81 10.92
CA PRO A 60 29.47 12.16 12.16
C PRO A 60 27.94 12.33 11.97
N LEU A 61 27.32 11.52 11.10
CA LEU A 61 25.88 11.49 10.86
C LEU A 61 25.24 10.39 11.69
N ARG A 62 24.07 10.69 12.28
CA ARG A 62 23.38 9.75 13.15
C ARG A 62 22.66 8.70 12.27
N ARG A 63 22.78 7.41 12.61
CA ARG A 63 22.21 6.30 11.82
C ARG A 63 20.73 6.48 11.45
N PHE A 64 19.95 7.12 12.33
CA PHE A 64 18.53 7.44 12.10
C PHE A 64 18.30 8.48 10.98
N GLU A 65 19.13 9.52 10.90
CA GLU A 65 19.01 10.57 9.88
C GLU A 65 19.27 10.00 8.48
N LEU A 66 20.21 9.07 8.39
CA LEU A 66 20.51 8.32 7.18
C LEU A 66 19.36 7.41 6.74
N THR A 67 18.77 6.66 7.67
CA THR A 67 17.62 5.79 7.37
C THR A 67 16.41 6.59 6.91
N ILE A 68 16.11 7.72 7.56
CA ILE A 68 15.00 8.59 7.17
C ILE A 68 15.28 9.24 5.81
N GLY A 69 16.47 9.82 5.62
CA GLY A 69 16.84 10.49 4.37
C GLY A 69 16.79 9.56 3.15
N LYS A 70 17.15 8.28 3.31
CA LYS A 70 17.08 7.26 2.25
C LYS A 70 15.74 6.56 2.15
N GLY A 71 14.93 6.57 3.21
CA GLY A 71 13.56 6.08 3.18
C GLY A 71 12.62 6.98 2.37
N VAL A 72 12.88 8.29 2.35
CA VAL A 72 12.06 9.29 1.63
C VAL A 72 11.92 8.96 0.13
N PRO A 73 12.99 8.64 -0.64
CA PRO A 73 12.88 8.20 -2.03
C PRO A 73 11.97 6.98 -2.21
N ALA A 74 12.10 5.97 -1.34
CA ALA A 74 11.30 4.75 -1.44
C ALA A 74 9.82 5.04 -1.15
N ILE A 75 9.53 5.89 -0.17
CA ILE A 75 8.16 6.34 0.13
C ILE A 75 7.58 7.11 -1.05
N ALA A 76 8.32 8.05 -1.64
CA ALA A 76 7.84 8.83 -2.78
C ALA A 76 7.49 7.94 -3.99
N ILE A 77 8.35 6.97 -4.32
CA ILE A 77 8.10 6.00 -5.39
C ILE A 77 6.89 5.11 -5.04
N GLY A 78 6.79 4.67 -3.79
CA GLY A 78 5.66 3.89 -3.29
C GLY A 78 4.32 4.64 -3.39
N SER A 79 4.28 5.92 -3.04
CA SER A 79 3.08 6.76 -3.16
C SER A 79 2.65 6.96 -4.61
N VAL A 80 3.61 7.17 -5.52
CA VAL A 80 3.32 7.25 -6.97
C VAL A 80 2.76 5.91 -7.47
N ASN A 81 3.39 4.80 -7.11
CA ASN A 81 2.92 3.47 -7.50
C ASN A 81 1.50 3.17 -6.96
N PHE A 82 1.23 3.54 -5.71
CA PHE A 82 -0.10 3.43 -5.12
C PHE A 82 -1.14 4.24 -5.90
N ALA A 83 -0.84 5.48 -6.27
CA ALA A 83 -1.73 6.31 -7.07
C ALA A 83 -2.05 5.67 -8.43
N VAL A 84 -1.07 5.07 -9.08
CA VAL A 84 -1.25 4.33 -10.34
C VAL A 84 -2.16 3.11 -10.14
N MET A 85 -1.90 2.30 -9.10
CA MET A 85 -2.71 1.12 -8.81
C MET A 85 -4.16 1.49 -8.46
N TRP A 86 -4.35 2.57 -7.70
CA TRP A 86 -5.67 3.12 -7.40
C TRP A 86 -6.40 3.55 -8.67
N LEU A 87 -5.73 4.24 -9.58
CA LEU A 87 -6.31 4.66 -10.85
C LEU A 87 -6.70 3.47 -11.73
N ILE A 88 -5.88 2.41 -11.76
CA ILE A 88 -6.17 1.17 -12.48
C ILE A 88 -7.42 0.48 -11.91
N SER A 89 -7.57 0.43 -10.59
CA SER A 89 -8.75 -0.12 -9.92
C SER A 89 -10.06 0.53 -10.41
N LEU A 90 -10.03 1.86 -10.59
CA LEU A 90 -11.16 2.65 -11.05
C LEU A 90 -11.39 2.54 -12.55
N LEU A 91 -10.36 2.80 -13.37
CA LEU A 91 -10.50 2.94 -14.82
C LEU A 91 -10.63 1.59 -15.53
N VAL A 92 -9.83 0.59 -15.13
CA VAL A 92 -9.75 -0.70 -15.83
C VAL A 92 -10.74 -1.69 -15.23
N PHE A 93 -10.72 -1.83 -13.91
CA PHE A 93 -11.53 -2.84 -13.23
C PHE A 93 -12.91 -2.36 -12.81
N GLN A 94 -13.18 -1.04 -12.95
CA GLN A 94 -14.48 -0.42 -12.65
C GLN A 94 -14.98 -0.78 -11.24
N VAL A 95 -14.05 -0.93 -10.29
CA VAL A 95 -14.40 -1.24 -8.89
C VAL A 95 -14.78 0.08 -8.21
N PRO A 96 -16.05 0.26 -7.79
CA PRO A 96 -16.49 1.52 -7.21
C PRO A 96 -15.81 1.72 -5.86
N MET A 97 -14.87 2.66 -5.81
CA MET A 97 -14.18 3.05 -4.58
C MET A 97 -15.03 4.12 -3.88
N ASN A 98 -15.99 3.68 -3.06
CA ASN A 98 -16.88 4.57 -2.34
C ASN A 98 -16.12 5.29 -1.21
N GLY A 99 -15.84 6.59 -1.36
CA GLY A 99 -15.11 7.40 -0.37
C GLY A 99 -14.55 8.70 -0.94
N SER A 100 -13.80 9.45 -0.12
CA SER A 100 -13.12 10.68 -0.54
C SER A 100 -11.66 10.36 -0.92
N PRO A 101 -11.24 10.58 -2.18
CA PRO A 101 -9.85 10.38 -2.62
C PRO A 101 -8.87 11.25 -1.83
N LEU A 102 -9.29 12.46 -1.47
CA LEU A 102 -8.48 13.40 -0.71
C LEU A 102 -8.22 12.90 0.72
N LEU A 103 -9.24 12.30 1.34
CA LEU A 103 -9.15 11.76 2.69
C LEU A 103 -8.27 10.50 2.72
N LEU A 104 -8.36 9.69 1.66
CA LEU A 104 -7.48 8.54 1.44
C LEU A 104 -6.02 8.98 1.26
N ALA A 105 -5.74 10.00 0.45
CA ALA A 105 -4.39 10.53 0.26
C ALA A 105 -3.82 11.26 1.49
N ALA A 106 -4.67 11.85 2.33
CA ALA A 106 -4.23 12.55 3.54
C ALA A 106 -3.86 11.60 4.69
N LEU A 107 -4.46 10.40 4.71
CA LEU A 107 -4.30 9.43 5.80
C LEU A 107 -3.34 8.28 5.48
N THR A 108 -2.87 8.19 4.23
CA THR A 108 -1.99 7.12 3.72
C THR A 108 -0.64 7.69 3.32
#